data_AF-A0A7S1MTL4-F1
#
_entry.id   AF-A0A7S1MTL4-F1
#
_cell.length_a   1.000
_cell.length_b   1.000
_cell.length_c   1.000
_cell.angle_alpha   90.00
_cell.angle_beta   90.00
_cell.angle_gamma   90.00
#
_symmetry.space_group_name_H-M   'P 1'
#
loop_
_entity.id
_entity.type
_entity.pdbx_description
1 polymer ?
#
loop_
_entity_poly.entity_id
_entity_poly.type
_entity_poly.pdbx_seq_one_letter_code
_entity_poly.pdbx_strand_id
1 'polypeptide(L)'
;TALGVHEFFLIDSVHHRNEPLWDAKRRFLSIFIFRAHCKRDFFNQAQLPHLLREDFWRDPAGAFAPEGVLERSMREYRRRTKQPLLTLAMRMIPERLLADDDDNLVRSIVLRTARLLEVAEQIWPVILDLHKPAGQRFTEISQLVQTASGLGETWAKMITVCLDLAYPRLGLLGSQCDVGIGAQAPLRCLLPEGGPDDPREALAALLRQLNGASDPSSKHFWGLLPKVEELVRQRYSSLPLILDQVHTERGKMTAVTLQVQLCEYRQFRNSLARIKFGLPGDESMKLPEKQKRMRSEDHLEFDEAGQRLLLHVPVQEGQQPQQAPQAQQEPLEVLLAAAGGGRRLAERVALLCFERLRDGASREEAIAFREELCKQCKASLEDVPEDSEAWQRCRATLKHKNPLVGFVFQAQGGPKISFQTTVAASGGVVNAERIARLCYARLEAGASKEAVLAYRGELYRRGTGAHGSLFR
;
A
#
# COMPACT_ATOMS: atom_id res chain seq x y z
N THR A 1 -7.55 -16.02 19.88
CA THR A 1 -7.74 -16.74 18.61
C THR A 1 -7.81 -15.77 17.45
N ALA A 2 -7.19 -16.11 16.32
CA ALA A 2 -7.15 -15.26 15.13
C ALA A 2 -8.36 -15.41 14.19
N LEU A 3 -9.38 -16.17 14.59
CA LEU A 3 -10.45 -16.60 13.69
C LEU A 3 -11.62 -15.63 13.75
N GLY A 4 -11.57 -14.60 12.91
CA GLY A 4 -12.75 -13.81 12.58
C GLY A 4 -13.79 -14.65 11.83
N VAL A 5 -14.96 -14.07 11.59
CA VAL A 5 -16.05 -14.75 10.87
C VAL A 5 -15.62 -15.22 9.47
N HIS A 6 -14.78 -14.48 8.76
CA HIS A 6 -14.37 -14.88 7.41
C HIS A 6 -13.34 -16.01 7.46
N GLU A 7 -12.41 -15.94 8.42
CA GLU A 7 -11.37 -16.92 8.65
C GLU A 7 -11.98 -18.26 9.09
N PHE A 8 -12.96 -18.23 9.99
CA PHE A 8 -13.70 -19.43 10.38
C PHE A 8 -14.35 -20.10 9.17
N PHE A 9 -15.06 -19.34 8.33
CA PHE A 9 -15.71 -19.88 7.13
C PHE A 9 -14.70 -20.43 6.12
N LEU A 10 -13.56 -19.76 5.95
CA LEU A 10 -12.48 -20.25 5.10
C LEU A 10 -11.97 -21.60 5.59
N ILE A 11 -11.72 -21.77 6.89
CA ILE A 11 -11.22 -23.04 7.42
C ILE A 11 -12.28 -24.14 7.35
N ASP A 12 -13.50 -23.86 7.79
CA ASP A 12 -14.60 -24.83 7.85
C ASP A 12 -15.13 -25.19 6.45
N SER A 13 -15.61 -24.19 5.72
CA SER A 13 -16.37 -24.38 4.48
C SER A 13 -15.51 -24.40 3.22
N VAL A 14 -14.22 -24.02 3.27
CA VAL A 14 -13.34 -24.02 2.09
C VAL A 14 -12.21 -25.03 2.26
N HIS A 15 -11.39 -24.90 3.30
CA HIS A 15 -10.22 -25.75 3.50
C HIS A 15 -10.60 -27.18 3.93
N HIS A 16 -11.42 -27.36 4.96
CA HIS A 16 -11.82 -28.69 5.46
C HIS A 16 -12.97 -29.31 4.69
N ARG A 17 -13.42 -28.68 3.60
CA ARG A 17 -14.52 -29.23 2.83
C ARG A 17 -14.12 -30.60 2.27
N ASN A 18 -14.93 -31.60 2.60
CA ASN A 18 -14.73 -32.98 2.16
C ASN A 18 -15.42 -33.22 0.81
N GLU A 19 -15.02 -32.48 -0.22
CA GLU A 19 -15.46 -32.74 -1.58
C GLU A 19 -14.50 -33.70 -2.28
N PRO A 20 -14.97 -34.81 -2.87
CA PRO A 20 -14.12 -35.77 -3.56
C PRO A 20 -13.29 -35.15 -4.68
N LEU A 21 -13.84 -34.13 -5.34
CA LEU A 21 -13.18 -33.43 -6.44
C LEU A 21 -12.17 -32.38 -5.96
N TRP A 22 -12.11 -32.04 -4.68
CA TRP A 22 -11.17 -31.03 -4.20
C TRP A 22 -9.92 -31.70 -3.64
N ASP A 23 -8.82 -31.65 -4.40
CA ASP A 23 -7.49 -31.96 -3.89
C ASP A 23 -6.92 -30.80 -3.05
N ALA A 24 -5.68 -30.94 -2.57
CA ALA A 24 -5.02 -29.91 -1.77
C ALA A 24 -4.86 -28.58 -2.53
N LYS A 25 -4.57 -28.64 -3.85
CA LYS A 25 -4.39 -27.46 -4.70
C LYS A 25 -5.72 -26.75 -4.95
N ARG A 26 -6.79 -27.49 -5.23
CA ARG A 26 -8.14 -26.92 -5.44
C ARG A 26 -8.69 -26.24 -4.19
N ARG A 27 -8.47 -26.82 -3.01
CA ARG A 27 -8.74 -26.16 -1.72
C ARG A 27 -7.96 -24.86 -1.58
N PHE A 28 -6.67 -24.91 -1.88
CA PHE A 28 -5.78 -23.75 -1.85
C PHE A 28 -6.24 -22.63 -2.79
N LEU A 29 -6.55 -22.92 -4.05
CA LEU A 29 -7.08 -21.92 -5.00
C LEU A 29 -8.43 -21.35 -4.54
N SER A 30 -9.29 -22.20 -3.96
CA SER A 30 -10.60 -21.78 -3.45
C SER A 30 -10.49 -20.77 -2.30
N ILE A 31 -9.41 -20.81 -1.50
CA ILE A 31 -9.12 -19.79 -0.49
C ILE A 31 -8.99 -18.41 -1.13
N PHE A 32 -8.25 -18.30 -2.24
CA PHE A 32 -8.06 -17.04 -2.96
C PHE A 32 -9.35 -16.55 -3.61
N ILE A 33 -10.14 -17.47 -4.18
CA ILE A 33 -11.47 -17.15 -4.74
C ILE A 33 -12.37 -16.52 -3.68
N PHE A 34 -12.52 -17.16 -2.52
CA PHE A 34 -13.31 -16.60 -1.43
C PHE A 34 -12.72 -15.27 -0.95
N ARG A 35 -11.39 -15.18 -0.84
CA ARG A 35 -10.75 -13.98 -0.29
C ARG A 35 -10.83 -12.76 -1.18
N ALA A 36 -11.05 -12.92 -2.48
CA ALA A 36 -11.31 -11.81 -3.39
C ALA A 36 -12.48 -10.91 -2.93
N HIS A 37 -13.42 -11.45 -2.13
CA HIS A 37 -14.63 -10.72 -1.73
C HIS A 37 -15.12 -10.94 -0.29
N CYS A 38 -14.74 -12.05 0.37
CA CYS A 38 -15.02 -12.39 1.77
C CYS A 38 -16.50 -12.53 2.15
N LYS A 39 -17.40 -12.82 1.20
CA LYS A 39 -18.87 -12.82 1.41
C LYS A 39 -19.43 -14.23 1.31
N ARG A 40 -19.78 -14.85 2.45
CA ARG A 40 -20.11 -16.29 2.58
C ARG A 40 -21.30 -16.74 1.73
N ASP A 41 -22.40 -16.02 1.82
CA ASP A 41 -23.65 -16.24 1.06
C ASP A 41 -23.43 -16.13 -0.44
N PHE A 42 -22.67 -15.12 -0.86
CA PHE A 42 -22.30 -14.94 -2.26
C PHE A 42 -21.40 -16.08 -2.76
N PHE A 43 -20.38 -16.48 -2.00
CA PHE A 43 -19.53 -17.63 -2.35
C PHE A 43 -20.36 -18.91 -2.52
N ASN A 44 -21.19 -19.24 -1.53
CA ASN A 44 -21.97 -20.46 -1.51
C ASN A 44 -23.03 -20.52 -2.62
N GLN A 45 -23.65 -19.40 -2.98
CA GLN A 45 -24.74 -19.40 -3.95
C GLN A 45 -24.28 -19.14 -5.39
N ALA A 46 -23.23 -18.35 -5.60
CA ALA A 46 -22.84 -17.91 -6.94
C ALA A 46 -21.57 -18.58 -7.48
N GLN A 47 -20.63 -18.97 -6.61
CA GLN A 47 -19.34 -19.52 -7.05
C GLN A 47 -19.24 -21.02 -6.78
N LEU A 48 -19.57 -21.44 -5.56
CA LEU A 48 -19.41 -22.83 -5.13
C LEU A 48 -20.06 -23.85 -6.07
N PRO A 49 -21.28 -23.65 -6.62
CA PRO A 49 -21.87 -24.60 -7.55
C PRO A 49 -20.99 -24.88 -8.78
N HIS A 50 -20.19 -23.91 -9.21
CA HIS A 50 -19.24 -24.07 -10.31
C HIS A 50 -17.95 -24.75 -9.85
N LEU A 51 -17.41 -24.38 -8.68
CA LEU A 51 -16.20 -25.00 -8.10
C LEU A 51 -16.40 -26.50 -7.76
N LEU A 52 -17.65 -26.96 -7.62
CA LEU A 52 -17.96 -28.38 -7.41
C LEU A 52 -17.94 -29.20 -8.71
N ARG A 53 -17.75 -28.58 -9.88
CA ARG A 53 -17.75 -29.26 -11.16
C ARG A 53 -16.33 -29.45 -11.68
N GLU A 54 -16.08 -30.57 -12.35
CA GLU A 54 -14.76 -30.87 -12.90
C GLU A 54 -14.36 -29.95 -14.07
N ASP A 55 -15.34 -29.50 -14.86
CA ASP A 55 -15.12 -28.61 -16.00
C ASP A 55 -14.55 -27.25 -15.59
N PHE A 56 -14.97 -26.70 -14.43
CA PHE A 56 -14.41 -25.47 -13.87
C PHE A 56 -12.89 -25.58 -13.65
N TRP A 57 -12.42 -26.72 -13.14
CA TRP A 57 -11.01 -26.90 -12.79
C TRP A 57 -10.10 -27.13 -14.00
N ARG A 58 -10.64 -27.24 -15.22
CA ARG A 58 -9.85 -27.29 -16.45
C ARG A 58 -9.33 -25.91 -16.86
N ASP A 59 -10.10 -24.86 -16.58
CA ASP A 59 -9.71 -23.48 -16.84
C ASP A 59 -10.37 -22.50 -15.84
N PRO A 60 -9.85 -22.43 -14.59
CA PRO A 60 -10.38 -21.49 -13.60
C PRO A 60 -10.25 -20.03 -14.06
N ALA A 61 -9.16 -19.69 -14.76
CA ALA A 61 -8.92 -18.33 -15.23
C ALA A 61 -9.97 -17.90 -16.27
N GLY A 62 -10.28 -18.76 -17.24
CA GLY A 62 -11.34 -18.53 -18.23
C GLY A 62 -12.74 -18.46 -17.60
N ALA A 63 -12.99 -19.21 -16.52
CA ALA A 63 -14.26 -19.08 -15.78
C ALA A 63 -14.45 -17.67 -15.16
N PHE A 64 -13.35 -17.02 -14.78
CA PHE A 64 -13.28 -15.62 -14.30
C PHE A 64 -12.83 -14.63 -15.40
N ALA A 65 -12.90 -14.98 -16.68
CA ALA A 65 -12.70 -14.01 -17.75
C ALA A 65 -13.92 -13.07 -17.85
N PRO A 66 -13.78 -11.88 -18.49
CA PRO A 66 -14.89 -11.11 -19.03
C PRO A 66 -15.93 -11.97 -19.73
N GLU A 67 -17.20 -11.85 -19.33
CA GLU A 67 -18.33 -12.67 -19.80
C GLU A 67 -18.16 -14.17 -19.52
N GLY A 68 -17.29 -14.54 -18.59
CA GLY A 68 -17.11 -15.90 -18.12
C GLY A 68 -18.33 -16.44 -17.37
N VAL A 69 -18.35 -17.75 -17.13
CA VAL A 69 -19.48 -18.40 -16.45
C VAL A 69 -19.69 -17.86 -15.04
N LEU A 70 -18.60 -17.54 -14.33
CA LEU A 70 -18.72 -16.98 -12.99
C LEU A 70 -19.17 -15.52 -13.02
N GLU A 71 -18.75 -14.72 -13.99
CA GLU A 71 -19.27 -13.36 -14.10
C GLU A 71 -20.80 -13.34 -14.26
N ARG A 72 -21.33 -14.19 -15.15
CA ARG A 72 -22.78 -14.34 -15.33
C ARG A 72 -23.48 -14.78 -14.05
N SER A 73 -22.94 -15.79 -13.37
CA SER A 73 -23.48 -16.30 -12.10
C SER A 73 -23.51 -15.22 -11.01
N MET A 74 -22.46 -14.40 -10.93
CA MET A 74 -22.39 -13.29 -9.98
C MET A 74 -23.40 -12.18 -10.29
N ARG A 75 -23.57 -11.81 -11.58
CA ARG A 75 -24.61 -10.86 -12.01
C ARG A 75 -26.00 -11.38 -11.67
N GLU A 76 -26.27 -12.65 -11.93
CA GLU A 76 -27.55 -13.27 -11.59
C GLU A 76 -27.82 -13.23 -10.09
N TYR A 77 -26.84 -13.62 -9.26
CA TYR A 77 -26.92 -13.51 -7.80
C TYR A 77 -27.24 -12.08 -7.37
N ARG A 78 -26.52 -11.10 -7.92
CA ARG A 78 -26.71 -9.67 -7.60
C ARG A 78 -28.11 -9.20 -7.98
N ARG A 79 -28.57 -9.52 -9.20
CA ARG A 79 -29.92 -9.16 -9.70
C ARG A 79 -31.02 -9.76 -8.83
N ARG A 80 -30.90 -11.04 -8.48
CA ARG A 80 -31.89 -11.80 -7.70
C ARG A 80 -31.96 -11.35 -6.25
N THR A 81 -30.82 -11.19 -5.59
CA THR A 81 -30.77 -11.01 -4.13
C THR A 81 -30.65 -9.56 -3.69
N LYS A 82 -30.12 -8.69 -4.56
CA LYS A 82 -29.71 -7.31 -4.25
C LYS A 82 -28.74 -7.20 -3.05
N GLN A 83 -28.17 -8.31 -2.59
CA GLN A 83 -27.23 -8.35 -1.48
C GLN A 83 -25.84 -7.83 -1.91
N PRO A 84 -25.08 -7.19 -1.01
CA PRO A 84 -23.71 -6.78 -1.29
C PRO A 84 -22.83 -7.98 -1.69
N LEU A 85 -21.99 -7.81 -2.72
CA LEU A 85 -21.04 -8.83 -3.16
C LEU A 85 -19.74 -8.85 -2.36
N LEU A 86 -19.44 -7.73 -1.71
CA LEU A 86 -18.21 -7.50 -0.93
C LEU A 86 -18.56 -7.13 0.51
N THR A 87 -17.69 -7.53 1.44
CA THR A 87 -17.68 -6.99 2.80
C THR A 87 -17.20 -5.53 2.78
N LEU A 88 -17.53 -4.76 3.83
CA LEU A 88 -17.08 -3.36 3.94
C LEU A 88 -15.54 -3.24 3.87
N ALA A 89 -14.81 -4.19 4.47
CA ALA A 89 -13.35 -4.22 4.40
C ALA A 89 -12.83 -4.31 2.95
N MET A 90 -13.53 -5.02 2.08
CA MET A 90 -13.16 -5.20 0.67
C MET A 90 -13.61 -4.05 -0.25
N ARG A 91 -14.51 -3.17 0.21
CA ARG A 91 -14.96 -1.99 -0.55
C ARG A 91 -13.90 -0.90 -0.68
N MET A 92 -12.92 -0.86 0.22
CA MET A 92 -11.83 0.11 0.19
C MET A 92 -10.75 -0.21 -0.87
N ILE A 93 -10.89 -1.32 -1.60
CA ILE A 93 -9.84 -1.87 -2.47
C ILE A 93 -10.26 -2.08 -3.95
N PRO A 94 -11.01 -1.17 -4.60
CA PRO A 94 -11.02 -1.17 -6.07
C PRO A 94 -10.64 0.17 -6.70
N GLU A 95 -9.80 0.06 -7.73
CA GLU A 95 -9.74 1.01 -8.84
C GLU A 95 -11.08 0.93 -9.60
N ARG A 96 -11.68 2.07 -9.92
CA ARG A 96 -12.98 2.14 -10.62
C ARG A 96 -12.73 1.96 -12.12
N LEU A 97 -13.04 0.77 -12.65
CA LEU A 97 -12.77 0.43 -14.06
C LEU A 97 -13.91 0.78 -15.03
N LEU A 98 -15.17 0.78 -14.56
CA LEU A 98 -16.36 1.17 -15.32
C LEU A 98 -17.23 2.15 -14.48
N ALA A 99 -18.43 2.46 -14.98
CA ALA A 99 -19.43 3.27 -14.28
C ALA A 99 -19.77 2.68 -12.89
N ASP A 100 -20.27 3.49 -11.96
CA ASP A 100 -20.59 3.04 -10.59
C ASP A 100 -21.92 2.26 -10.56
N ASP A 101 -21.91 1.06 -11.15
CA ASP A 101 -23.07 0.17 -11.26
C ASP A 101 -22.77 -1.29 -10.84
N ASP A 102 -23.82 -2.10 -10.81
CA ASP A 102 -23.74 -3.52 -10.42
C ASP A 102 -22.84 -4.34 -11.37
N ASP A 103 -22.78 -4.00 -12.66
CA ASP A 103 -21.99 -4.73 -13.65
C ASP A 103 -20.50 -4.43 -13.49
N ASN A 104 -20.12 -3.19 -13.20
CA ASN A 104 -18.76 -2.80 -12.83
C ASN A 104 -18.31 -3.47 -11.54
N LEU A 105 -19.17 -3.50 -10.52
CA LEU A 105 -18.84 -4.16 -9.27
C LEU A 105 -18.54 -5.65 -9.51
N VAL A 106 -19.38 -6.33 -10.27
CA VAL A 106 -19.16 -7.74 -10.62
C VAL A 106 -17.87 -7.90 -11.45
N ARG A 107 -17.67 -7.10 -12.50
CA ARG A 107 -16.47 -7.15 -13.34
C ARG A 107 -15.20 -6.93 -12.53
N SER A 108 -15.21 -6.00 -11.57
CA SER A 108 -14.09 -5.74 -10.67
C SER A 108 -13.74 -6.95 -9.81
N ILE A 109 -14.75 -7.64 -9.24
CA ILE A 109 -14.55 -8.85 -8.44
C ILE A 109 -13.98 -9.98 -9.31
N VAL A 110 -14.50 -10.15 -10.52
CA VAL A 110 -14.06 -11.16 -11.49
C VAL A 110 -12.59 -10.95 -11.86
N LEU A 111 -12.21 -9.75 -12.29
CA LEU A 111 -10.83 -9.43 -12.65
C LEU A 111 -9.87 -9.56 -11.47
N ARG A 112 -10.28 -9.13 -10.27
CA ARG A 112 -9.50 -9.31 -9.05
C ARG A 112 -9.30 -10.80 -8.73
N THR A 113 -10.35 -11.61 -8.87
CA THR A 113 -10.28 -13.05 -8.58
C THR A 113 -9.35 -13.76 -9.57
N ALA A 114 -9.42 -13.42 -10.86
CA ALA A 114 -8.50 -13.94 -11.86
C ALA A 114 -7.02 -13.63 -11.51
N ARG A 115 -6.72 -12.37 -11.16
CA ARG A 115 -5.36 -11.98 -10.72
C ARG A 115 -4.92 -12.72 -9.46
N LEU A 116 -5.82 -12.88 -8.49
CA LEU A 116 -5.52 -13.65 -7.27
C LEU A 116 -5.26 -15.13 -7.57
N LEU A 117 -5.92 -15.72 -8.56
CA LEU A 117 -5.65 -17.09 -9.02
C LEU A 117 -4.28 -17.21 -9.69
N GLU A 118 -3.90 -16.25 -10.55
CA GLU A 118 -2.55 -16.21 -11.15
C GLU A 118 -1.45 -16.13 -10.08
N VAL A 119 -1.68 -15.34 -9.04
CA VAL A 119 -0.78 -15.23 -7.88
C VAL A 119 -0.78 -16.51 -7.05
N ALA A 120 -1.95 -17.12 -6.83
CA ALA A 120 -2.08 -18.37 -6.10
C ALA A 120 -1.27 -19.49 -6.78
N GLU A 121 -1.39 -19.62 -8.10
CA GLU A 121 -0.61 -20.60 -8.88
C GLU A 121 0.91 -20.45 -8.68
N GLN A 122 1.41 -19.22 -8.56
CA GLN A 122 2.82 -18.95 -8.26
C GLN A 122 3.19 -19.22 -6.80
N ILE A 123 2.28 -18.98 -5.85
CA ILE A 123 2.50 -19.22 -4.42
C ILE A 123 2.48 -20.72 -4.07
N TRP A 124 1.67 -21.52 -4.78
CA TRP A 124 1.51 -22.94 -4.49
C TRP A 124 2.83 -23.72 -4.38
N PRO A 125 3.78 -23.63 -5.33
CA PRO A 125 5.08 -24.29 -5.18
C PRO A 125 5.91 -23.75 -4.00
N VAL A 126 5.76 -22.48 -3.63
CA VAL A 126 6.46 -21.87 -2.48
C VAL A 126 6.00 -22.49 -1.16
N ILE A 127 4.71 -22.82 -1.06
CA ILE A 127 4.13 -23.47 0.13
C ILE A 127 4.57 -24.94 0.23
N LEU A 128 4.66 -25.63 -0.90
CA LEU A 128 5.07 -27.04 -0.95
C LEU A 128 6.57 -27.23 -0.67
N ASP A 129 7.39 -26.19 -0.83
CA ASP A 129 8.80 -26.22 -0.51
C ASP A 129 9.03 -26.19 1.02
N LEU A 130 9.11 -27.38 1.61
CA LEU A 130 9.37 -27.56 3.05
C LEU A 130 10.84 -27.33 3.43
N HIS A 131 11.76 -27.23 2.46
CA HIS A 131 13.16 -26.93 2.73
C HIS A 131 13.39 -25.43 2.93
N LYS A 132 12.51 -24.60 2.36
CA LYS A 132 12.56 -23.15 2.50
C LYS A 132 12.14 -22.71 3.91
N PRO A 133 12.97 -21.92 4.63
CA PRO A 133 12.60 -21.38 5.94
C PRO A 133 11.30 -20.57 5.88
N ALA A 134 10.52 -20.63 6.97
CA ALA A 134 9.23 -19.93 7.08
C ALA A 134 9.31 -18.44 6.68
N GLY A 135 10.36 -17.75 7.11
CA GLY A 135 10.57 -16.34 6.79
C GLY A 135 10.88 -16.04 5.33
N GLN A 136 11.60 -16.95 4.65
CA GLN A 136 11.85 -16.81 3.22
C GLN A 136 10.57 -17.07 2.43
N ARG A 137 9.76 -18.09 2.82
CA ARG A 137 8.42 -18.31 2.25
C ARG A 137 7.52 -17.09 2.42
N PHE A 138 7.47 -16.53 3.63
CA PHE A 138 6.71 -15.31 3.91
C PHE A 138 7.10 -14.16 2.98
N THR A 139 8.40 -13.87 2.87
CA THR A 139 8.92 -12.79 2.04
C THR A 139 8.57 -12.99 0.57
N GLU A 140 8.76 -14.20 0.04
CA GLU A 140 8.48 -14.52 -1.35
C GLU A 140 6.98 -14.46 -1.67
N ILE A 141 6.14 -15.04 -0.82
CA ILE A 141 4.67 -14.95 -0.93
C ILE A 141 4.23 -13.49 -0.92
N SER A 142 4.73 -12.71 0.04
CA SER A 142 4.41 -11.29 0.16
C SER A 142 4.82 -10.51 -1.08
N GLN A 143 6.01 -10.78 -1.63
CA GLN A 143 6.50 -10.15 -2.84
C GLN A 143 5.66 -10.52 -4.07
N LEU A 144 5.30 -11.80 -4.26
CA LEU A 144 4.44 -12.26 -5.36
C LEU A 144 3.07 -11.57 -5.34
N VAL A 145 2.48 -11.37 -4.16
CA VAL A 145 1.21 -10.65 -4.02
C VAL A 145 1.40 -9.16 -4.33
N GLN A 146 2.43 -8.52 -3.79
CA GLN A 146 2.65 -7.07 -3.95
C GLN A 146 3.07 -6.67 -5.37
N THR A 147 3.76 -7.54 -6.11
CA THR A 147 4.15 -7.26 -7.50
C THR A 147 2.98 -7.41 -8.47
N ALA A 148 1.95 -8.16 -8.10
CA ALA A 148 0.74 -8.30 -8.88
C ALA A 148 -0.08 -7.00 -8.91
N SER A 149 -0.55 -6.64 -10.10
CA SER A 149 -1.27 -5.37 -10.32
C SER A 149 -2.53 -5.27 -9.47
N GLY A 150 -2.60 -4.24 -8.62
CA GLY A 150 -3.74 -3.95 -7.75
C GLY A 150 -3.79 -4.75 -6.44
N LEU A 151 -2.81 -5.61 -6.13
CA LEU A 151 -2.79 -6.46 -4.94
C LEU A 151 -1.76 -6.01 -3.88
N GLY A 152 -1.63 -4.70 -3.62
CA GLY A 152 -0.59 -4.13 -2.73
C GLY A 152 -0.51 -4.69 -1.29
N GLU A 153 0.30 -4.08 -0.43
CA GLU A 153 0.68 -4.59 0.90
C GLU A 153 -0.47 -5.13 1.77
N THR A 154 -1.66 -4.52 1.70
CA THR A 154 -2.85 -5.02 2.42
C THR A 154 -3.25 -6.43 2.00
N TRP A 155 -3.24 -6.73 0.70
CA TRP A 155 -3.54 -8.07 0.19
C TRP A 155 -2.48 -9.08 0.63
N ALA A 156 -1.20 -8.71 0.55
CA ALA A 156 -0.12 -9.59 1.00
C ALA A 156 -0.32 -10.02 2.46
N LYS A 157 -0.61 -9.07 3.35
CA LYS A 157 -0.92 -9.36 4.76
C LYS A 157 -2.15 -10.27 4.89
N MET A 158 -3.24 -9.97 4.20
CA MET A 158 -4.48 -10.75 4.28
C MET A 158 -4.31 -12.18 3.77
N ILE A 159 -3.61 -12.38 2.65
CA ILE A 159 -3.35 -13.69 2.08
C ILE A 159 -2.43 -14.48 3.01
N THR A 160 -1.33 -13.91 3.49
CA THR A 160 -0.42 -14.62 4.37
C THR A 160 -1.08 -15.05 5.68
N VAL A 161 -2.00 -14.24 6.23
CA VAL A 161 -2.84 -14.65 7.38
C VAL A 161 -3.72 -15.84 7.03
N CYS A 162 -4.38 -15.84 5.88
CA CYS A 162 -5.22 -16.96 5.45
C CYS A 162 -4.41 -18.24 5.27
N LEU A 163 -3.20 -18.13 4.73
CA LEU A 163 -2.30 -19.25 4.52
C LEU A 163 -1.74 -19.80 5.83
N ASP A 164 -1.38 -18.94 6.77
CA ASP A 164 -0.92 -19.38 8.10
C ASP A 164 -2.04 -20.10 8.87
N LEU A 165 -3.29 -19.65 8.72
CA LEU A 165 -4.45 -20.34 9.31
C LEU A 165 -4.74 -21.69 8.65
N ALA A 166 -4.67 -21.75 7.32
CA ALA A 166 -4.93 -22.99 6.56
C ALA A 166 -3.76 -23.99 6.65
N TYR A 167 -2.54 -23.50 6.86
CA TYR A 167 -1.31 -24.29 6.88
C TYR A 167 -0.40 -23.86 8.04
N PRO A 168 -0.83 -24.03 9.31
CA PRO A 168 -0.11 -23.48 10.48
C PRO A 168 1.30 -24.05 10.64
N ARG A 169 1.56 -25.26 10.13
CA ARG A 169 2.89 -25.88 10.14
C ARG A 169 3.93 -25.11 9.33
N LEU A 170 3.51 -24.21 8.44
CA LEU A 170 4.42 -23.35 7.68
C LEU A 170 5.04 -22.27 8.57
N GLY A 171 4.38 -21.88 9.67
CA GLY A 171 4.84 -20.86 10.61
C GLY A 171 5.08 -19.50 9.96
N LEU A 172 4.28 -19.13 8.95
CA LEU A 172 4.51 -17.92 8.14
C LEU A 172 4.47 -16.65 9.00
N LEU A 173 3.59 -16.61 10.00
CA LEU A 173 3.46 -15.43 10.87
C LEU A 173 4.33 -15.47 12.13
N GLY A 174 4.94 -16.61 12.45
CA GLY A 174 5.54 -16.86 13.77
C GLY A 174 6.60 -15.85 14.22
N SER A 175 7.49 -15.42 13.33
CA SER A 175 8.60 -14.50 13.65
C SER A 175 8.68 -13.25 12.78
N GLN A 176 7.79 -13.10 11.79
CA GLN A 176 7.90 -12.07 10.74
C GLN A 176 6.66 -11.19 10.56
N CYS A 177 5.70 -11.24 11.49
CA CYS A 177 4.51 -10.42 11.35
C CYS A 177 4.82 -8.94 11.66
N ASP A 178 4.86 -8.11 10.62
CA ASP A 178 4.82 -6.66 10.79
C ASP A 178 3.60 -6.26 11.61
N VAL A 179 3.78 -5.26 12.48
CA VAL A 179 2.67 -4.72 13.26
C VAL A 179 1.72 -3.95 12.35
N GLY A 180 0.68 -4.65 11.89
CA GLY A 180 -0.44 -4.11 11.16
C GLY A 180 -1.02 -2.88 11.85
N ILE A 181 -1.42 -1.90 11.03
CA ILE A 181 -2.03 -0.62 11.43
C ILE A 181 -3.20 -0.83 12.40
N GLY A 182 -3.87 -1.97 12.27
CA GLY A 182 -4.86 -2.53 13.20
C GLY A 182 -4.52 -2.42 14.69
N ALA A 183 -3.27 -2.78 15.02
CA ALA A 183 -2.81 -2.99 16.38
C ALA A 183 -2.00 -1.82 16.94
N GLN A 184 -1.55 -0.88 16.10
CA GLN A 184 -0.63 0.20 16.52
C GLN A 184 -1.25 1.13 17.58
N ALA A 185 -2.48 1.57 17.39
CA ALA A 185 -3.14 2.45 18.37
C ALA A 185 -3.38 1.76 19.73
N PRO A 186 -3.93 0.52 19.77
CA PRO A 186 -3.98 -0.28 20.98
C PRO A 186 -2.63 -0.46 21.68
N LEU A 187 -1.56 -0.75 20.94
CA LEU A 187 -0.21 -0.92 21.50
C LEU A 187 0.21 0.34 22.25
N ARG A 188 0.10 1.49 21.59
CA ARG A 188 0.41 2.78 22.20
C ARG A 188 -0.45 3.06 23.43
N CYS A 189 -1.74 2.76 23.37
CA CYS A 189 -2.67 3.00 24.47
C CYS A 189 -2.40 2.10 25.69
N LEU A 190 -1.93 0.87 25.48
CA LEU A 190 -1.76 -0.13 26.53
C LEU A 190 -0.37 -0.11 27.17
N LEU A 191 0.63 0.46 26.50
CA LEU A 191 1.98 0.58 27.04
C LEU A 191 2.16 1.88 27.84
N PRO A 192 2.90 1.85 28.95
CA PRO A 192 3.27 3.07 29.68
C PRO A 192 3.95 4.07 28.74
N GLU A 193 3.55 5.35 28.83
CA GLU A 193 4.10 6.46 28.03
C GLU A 193 3.98 6.28 26.51
N GLY A 194 3.16 5.34 26.03
CA GLY A 194 3.02 5.03 24.61
C GLY A 194 3.91 3.90 24.11
N GLY A 195 4.86 3.43 24.92
CA GLY A 195 5.85 2.43 24.51
C GLY A 195 6.88 2.94 23.49
N PRO A 196 7.76 2.05 22.98
CA PRO A 196 8.74 2.37 21.94
C PRO A 196 8.11 2.87 20.63
N ASP A 197 8.84 3.71 19.90
CA ASP A 197 8.42 4.21 18.58
C ASP A 197 8.37 3.09 17.52
N ASP A 198 9.26 2.10 17.62
CA ASP A 198 9.22 0.93 16.74
C ASP A 198 8.05 0.00 17.13
N PRO A 199 7.08 -0.24 16.23
CA PRO A 199 5.93 -1.07 16.55
C PRO A 199 6.30 -2.50 16.93
N ARG A 200 7.38 -3.08 16.38
CA ARG A 200 7.80 -4.45 16.70
C ARG A 200 8.34 -4.53 18.13
N GLU A 201 9.17 -3.57 18.53
CA GLU A 201 9.62 -3.42 19.92
C GLU A 201 8.45 -3.20 20.88
N ALA A 202 7.49 -2.34 20.52
CA ALA A 202 6.28 -2.12 21.31
C ALA A 202 5.45 -3.40 21.48
N LEU A 203 5.22 -4.14 20.41
CA LEU A 203 4.52 -5.44 20.47
C LEU A 203 5.27 -6.44 21.36
N ALA A 204 6.59 -6.53 21.21
CA ALA A 204 7.42 -7.40 22.03
C ALA A 204 7.40 -6.99 23.52
N ALA A 205 7.40 -5.69 23.81
CA ALA A 205 7.28 -5.16 25.16
C ALA A 205 5.93 -5.53 25.80
N LEU A 206 4.82 -5.30 25.09
CA LEU A 206 3.48 -5.65 25.57
C LEU A 206 3.34 -7.17 25.75
N LEU A 207 3.90 -7.95 24.83
CA LEU A 207 3.89 -9.41 24.91
C LEU A 207 4.62 -9.92 26.15
N ARG A 208 5.80 -9.35 26.48
CA ARG A 208 6.53 -9.68 27.71
C ARG A 208 5.71 -9.34 28.96
N GLN A 209 5.05 -8.18 28.99
CA GLN A 209 4.19 -7.80 30.11
C GLN A 209 3.02 -8.77 30.28
N LEU A 210 2.30 -9.07 29.20
CA LEU A 210 1.14 -9.97 29.23
C LEU A 210 1.50 -11.39 29.67
N ASN A 211 2.57 -11.95 29.12
CA ASN A 211 3.01 -13.31 29.42
C ASN A 211 3.65 -13.43 30.81
N GLY A 212 4.25 -12.36 31.33
CA GLY A 212 4.82 -12.30 32.68
C GLY A 212 3.85 -11.84 33.77
N ALA A 213 2.64 -11.38 33.41
CA ALA A 213 1.70 -10.81 34.37
C ALA A 213 1.19 -11.87 35.36
N SER A 214 1.22 -11.53 36.65
CA SER A 214 0.87 -12.43 37.76
C SER A 214 -0.16 -11.84 38.73
N ASP A 215 -0.72 -10.67 38.40
CA ASP A 215 -1.78 -10.04 39.16
C ASP A 215 -3.08 -10.89 39.14
N PRO A 216 -4.04 -10.64 40.05
CA PRO A 216 -5.26 -11.43 40.14
C PRO A 216 -6.07 -11.48 38.83
N SER A 217 -6.12 -10.39 38.07
CA SER A 217 -6.89 -10.32 36.82
C SER A 217 -6.22 -11.15 35.71
N SER A 218 -4.89 -11.09 35.60
CA SER A 218 -4.13 -11.94 34.68
C SER A 218 -4.25 -13.42 35.04
N LYS A 219 -4.18 -13.77 36.33
CA LYS A 219 -4.42 -15.16 36.78
C LYS A 219 -5.82 -15.65 36.40
N HIS A 220 -6.84 -14.79 36.54
CA HIS A 220 -8.20 -15.12 36.13
C HIS A 220 -8.30 -15.32 34.60
N PHE A 221 -7.74 -14.40 33.80
CA PHE A 221 -7.71 -14.51 32.34
C PHE A 221 -7.05 -15.82 31.89
N TRP A 222 -5.85 -16.13 32.38
CA TRP A 222 -5.14 -17.36 32.05
C TRP A 222 -5.86 -18.62 32.55
N GLY A 223 -6.64 -18.53 33.63
CA GLY A 223 -7.50 -19.62 34.10
C GLY A 223 -8.80 -19.80 33.31
N LEU A 224 -9.24 -18.76 32.59
CA LEU A 224 -10.41 -18.81 31.71
C LEU A 224 -10.11 -19.48 30.37
N LEU A 225 -8.90 -19.29 29.82
CA LEU A 225 -8.52 -19.82 28.51
C LEU A 225 -8.76 -21.34 28.37
N PRO A 226 -8.33 -22.22 29.31
CA PRO A 226 -8.59 -23.65 29.19
C PRO A 226 -10.09 -24.00 29.16
N LYS A 227 -10.94 -23.24 29.86
CA LYS A 227 -12.39 -23.44 29.86
C LYS A 227 -12.99 -23.07 28.50
N VAL A 228 -12.51 -21.98 27.90
CA VAL A 228 -12.92 -21.56 26.55
C VAL A 228 -12.43 -22.57 25.52
N GLU A 229 -11.18 -23.03 25.62
CA GLU A 229 -10.63 -24.08 24.74
C GLU A 229 -11.46 -25.36 24.82
N GLU A 230 -11.89 -25.79 26.00
CA GLU A 230 -12.73 -26.98 26.16
C GLU A 230 -14.09 -26.82 25.45
N LEU A 231 -14.75 -25.67 25.59
CA LEU A 231 -16.00 -25.39 24.87
C LEU A 231 -15.80 -25.41 23.34
N VAL A 232 -14.67 -24.90 22.86
CA VAL A 232 -14.32 -24.94 21.44
C VAL A 232 -14.05 -26.36 20.98
N ARG A 233 -13.32 -27.17 21.76
CA ARG A 233 -13.04 -28.59 21.48
C ARG A 233 -14.32 -29.40 21.36
N GLN A 234 -15.27 -29.18 22.27
CA GLN A 234 -16.58 -29.83 22.22
C GLN A 234 -17.37 -29.44 20.96
N ARG A 235 -17.37 -28.15 20.61
CA ARG A 235 -18.16 -27.63 19.49
C ARG A 235 -17.56 -27.92 18.11
N TYR A 236 -16.23 -27.93 18.00
CA TYR A 236 -15.50 -28.00 16.73
C TYR A 236 -14.53 -29.18 16.68
N SER A 237 -14.90 -30.30 17.32
CA SER A 237 -14.08 -31.52 17.39
C SER A 237 -13.67 -32.07 16.01
N SER A 238 -14.46 -31.78 14.96
CA SER A 238 -14.19 -32.17 13.58
C SER A 238 -13.25 -31.24 12.81
N LEU A 239 -12.82 -30.11 13.40
CA LEU A 239 -12.03 -29.08 12.74
C LEU A 239 -10.66 -28.92 13.41
N PRO A 240 -9.70 -29.82 13.15
CA PRO A 240 -8.41 -29.85 13.88
C PRO A 240 -7.63 -28.54 13.79
N LEU A 241 -7.64 -27.83 12.65
CA LEU A 241 -6.94 -26.53 12.58
C LEU A 241 -7.56 -25.46 13.48
N ILE A 242 -8.88 -25.50 13.71
CA ILE A 242 -9.52 -24.60 14.67
C ILE A 242 -9.02 -24.92 16.08
N LEU A 243 -8.93 -26.22 16.42
CA LEU A 243 -8.45 -26.69 17.71
C LEU A 243 -6.98 -26.30 17.96
N ASP A 244 -6.13 -26.42 16.94
CA ASP A 244 -4.73 -25.99 17.01
C ASP A 244 -4.61 -24.47 17.22
N GLN A 245 -5.45 -23.68 16.55
CA GLN A 245 -5.43 -22.21 16.63
C GLN A 245 -6.00 -21.64 17.93
N VAL A 246 -6.82 -22.41 18.66
CA VAL A 246 -7.34 -21.99 19.96
C VAL A 246 -6.42 -22.33 21.11
N HIS A 247 -5.50 -23.28 20.90
CA HIS A 247 -4.58 -23.70 21.94
C HIS A 247 -3.59 -22.59 22.28
N THR A 248 -3.67 -22.08 23.50
CA THR A 248 -2.75 -21.07 24.01
C THR A 248 -2.17 -21.54 25.34
N GLU A 249 -0.91 -21.95 25.33
CA GLU A 249 -0.20 -22.28 26.55
C GLU A 249 -0.15 -21.08 27.51
N ARG A 250 -0.32 -21.36 28.80
CA ARG A 250 -0.33 -20.33 29.84
C ARG A 250 0.98 -19.54 29.84
N GLY A 251 0.86 -18.20 29.74
CA GLY A 251 2.03 -17.32 29.71
C GLY A 251 2.84 -17.42 28.42
N LYS A 252 2.30 -18.03 27.36
CA LYS A 252 2.96 -18.18 26.07
C LYS A 252 2.06 -17.70 24.92
N MET A 253 1.37 -16.57 25.11
CA MET A 253 0.70 -15.92 23.98
C MET A 253 1.75 -15.58 22.92
N THR A 254 1.42 -15.83 21.66
CA THR A 254 2.28 -15.48 20.52
C THR A 254 2.07 -14.03 20.11
N ALA A 255 3.09 -13.42 19.49
CA ALA A 255 2.99 -12.06 18.95
C ALA A 255 1.82 -11.93 17.96
N VAL A 256 1.62 -12.94 17.11
CA VAL A 256 0.53 -13.03 16.14
C VAL A 256 -0.83 -13.01 16.83
N THR A 257 -1.01 -13.84 17.86
CA THR A 257 -2.27 -13.91 18.60
C THR A 257 -2.56 -12.57 19.28
N LEU A 258 -1.56 -11.99 19.94
CA LEU A 258 -1.69 -10.69 20.61
C LEU A 258 -2.08 -9.60 19.62
N GLN A 259 -1.44 -9.54 18.46
CA GLN A 259 -1.76 -8.56 17.43
C GLN A 259 -3.22 -8.64 16.95
N VAL A 260 -3.76 -9.84 16.76
CA VAL A 260 -5.18 -9.99 16.42
C VAL A 260 -6.07 -9.53 17.57
N GLN A 261 -5.73 -9.88 18.81
CA GLN A 261 -6.49 -9.40 19.97
C GLN A 261 -6.45 -7.87 20.10
N LEU A 262 -5.34 -7.22 19.75
CA LEU A 262 -5.24 -5.77 19.72
C LEU A 262 -6.17 -5.15 18.66
N CYS A 263 -6.25 -5.77 17.48
CA CYS A 263 -7.21 -5.35 16.45
C CYS A 263 -8.67 -5.46 16.94
N GLU A 264 -9.02 -6.55 17.61
CA GLU A 264 -10.35 -6.76 18.18
C GLU A 264 -10.63 -5.80 19.35
N TYR A 265 -9.65 -5.56 20.21
CA TYR A 265 -9.73 -4.58 21.29
C TYR A 265 -10.02 -3.18 20.75
N ARG A 266 -9.35 -2.75 19.67
CA ARG A 266 -9.67 -1.49 18.98
C ARG A 266 -11.10 -1.43 18.49
N GLN A 267 -11.58 -2.50 17.85
CA GLN A 267 -12.96 -2.56 17.34
C GLN A 267 -13.98 -2.48 18.49
N PHE A 268 -13.73 -3.21 19.57
CA PHE A 268 -14.52 -3.17 20.80
C PHE A 268 -14.58 -1.76 21.39
N ARG A 269 -13.43 -1.11 21.56
CA ARG A 269 -13.31 0.26 22.08
C ARG A 269 -14.06 1.27 21.21
N ASN A 270 -13.89 1.21 19.89
CA ASN A 270 -14.63 2.05 18.95
C ASN A 270 -16.15 1.78 18.98
N SER A 271 -16.56 0.52 19.16
CA SER A 271 -17.97 0.16 19.31
C SER A 271 -18.56 0.75 20.59
N LEU A 272 -17.83 0.63 21.70
CA LEU A 272 -18.21 1.21 22.98
C LEU A 272 -18.33 2.74 22.89
N ALA A 273 -17.38 3.42 22.25
CA ALA A 273 -17.43 4.86 21.98
C ALA A 273 -18.73 5.28 21.27
N ARG A 274 -19.11 4.55 20.22
CA ARG A 274 -20.36 4.82 19.48
C ARG A 274 -21.61 4.53 20.29
N ILE A 275 -21.73 3.31 20.82
CA ILE A 275 -22.97 2.82 21.44
C ILE A 275 -23.22 3.49 22.79
N LYS A 276 -22.18 3.61 23.62
CA LYS A 276 -22.32 4.10 25.00
C LYS A 276 -22.19 5.62 25.10
N PHE A 277 -21.39 6.24 24.23
CA PHE A 277 -21.03 7.65 24.38
C PHE A 277 -21.45 8.53 23.18
N GLY A 278 -22.02 7.96 22.11
CA GLY A 278 -22.43 8.73 20.93
C GLY A 278 -21.26 9.35 20.14
N LEU A 279 -20.03 8.92 20.40
CA LEU A 279 -18.83 9.42 19.71
C LEU A 279 -18.61 8.66 18.38
N PRO A 280 -17.97 9.26 17.36
CA PRO A 280 -17.70 8.57 16.09
C PRO A 280 -16.74 7.37 16.25
N GLY A 281 -15.86 7.42 17.25
CA GLY A 281 -14.90 6.38 17.61
C GLY A 281 -14.20 6.71 18.93
N ASP A 282 -13.31 5.84 19.39
CA ASP A 282 -12.51 6.10 20.60
C ASP A 282 -11.34 7.02 20.26
N GLU A 283 -11.36 8.24 20.79
CA GLU A 283 -10.31 9.24 20.57
C GLU A 283 -8.94 8.76 21.08
N SER A 284 -8.89 7.92 22.12
CA SER A 284 -7.61 7.36 22.60
C SER A 284 -7.03 6.30 21.65
N MET A 285 -7.84 5.82 20.69
CA MET A 285 -7.43 4.88 19.64
C MET A 285 -7.04 5.59 18.34
N LYS A 286 -7.05 6.93 18.31
CA LYS A 286 -6.47 7.66 17.19
C LYS A 286 -4.95 7.55 17.28
N LEU A 287 -4.36 7.01 16.21
CA LEU A 287 -2.93 7.20 16.01
C LEU A 287 -2.68 8.71 15.95
N PRO A 288 -1.59 9.20 16.55
CA PRO A 288 -1.21 10.58 16.30
C PRO A 288 -1.10 10.67 14.79
N GLU A 289 -1.79 11.65 14.19
CA GLU A 289 -1.61 11.90 12.78
C GLU A 289 -0.11 12.06 12.61
N LYS A 290 0.55 11.10 11.93
CA LYS A 290 1.92 11.33 11.47
C LYS A 290 1.81 12.66 10.79
N GLN A 291 2.45 13.70 11.34
CA GLN A 291 2.32 15.07 10.86
C GLN A 291 2.30 14.95 9.35
N LYS A 292 1.11 15.21 8.75
CA LYS A 292 0.91 14.94 7.33
C LYS A 292 2.08 15.65 6.71
N ARG A 293 3.00 14.88 6.10
CA ARG A 293 4.22 15.45 5.55
C ARG A 293 3.70 16.51 4.59
N MET A 294 3.83 17.78 5.00
CA MET A 294 3.10 18.84 4.32
C MET A 294 3.52 18.75 2.87
N ARG A 295 2.53 18.63 1.97
CA ARG A 295 2.88 18.52 0.57
C ARG A 295 3.44 19.87 0.20
N SER A 296 4.59 19.87 -0.45
CA SER A 296 5.23 21.09 -0.92
C SER A 296 4.29 21.94 -1.78
N GLU A 297 3.34 21.28 -2.45
CA GLU A 297 2.27 21.86 -3.25
C GLU A 297 1.22 22.62 -2.43
N ASP A 298 1.00 22.25 -1.15
CA ASP A 298 0.04 22.92 -0.26
C ASP A 298 0.53 24.33 0.16
N HIS A 299 1.80 24.65 -0.14
CA HIS A 299 2.47 25.91 0.17
C HIS A 299 2.61 26.84 -1.03
N LEU A 300 2.04 26.47 -2.18
CA LEU A 300 2.12 27.27 -3.39
C LEU A 300 0.82 28.02 -3.64
N GLU A 301 0.95 29.32 -3.88
CA GLU A 301 -0.12 30.19 -4.33
C GLU A 301 0.25 30.77 -5.70
N PHE A 302 -0.69 30.76 -6.64
CA PHE A 302 -0.51 31.39 -7.94
C PHE A 302 -1.18 32.76 -7.96
N ASP A 303 -0.37 33.80 -8.08
CA ASP A 303 -0.80 35.17 -8.29
C ASP A 303 -0.91 35.41 -9.79
N GLU A 304 -2.14 35.29 -10.31
CA GLU A 304 -2.45 35.46 -11.72
C GLU A 304 -2.18 36.91 -12.20
N ALA A 305 -2.42 37.91 -11.35
CA ALA A 305 -2.19 39.31 -11.70
C ALA A 305 -0.69 39.62 -11.83
N GLY A 306 0.11 39.10 -10.90
CA GLY A 306 1.56 39.24 -10.91
C GLY A 306 2.31 38.27 -11.83
N GLN A 307 1.60 37.29 -12.43
CA GLN A 307 2.19 36.19 -13.20
C GLN A 307 3.36 35.53 -12.45
N ARG A 308 3.09 35.12 -11.21
CA ARG A 308 4.12 34.59 -10.30
C ARG A 308 3.57 33.53 -9.35
N LEU A 309 4.47 32.69 -8.87
CA LEU A 309 4.19 31.76 -7.79
C LEU A 309 4.78 32.27 -6.48
N LEU A 310 4.01 32.15 -5.42
CA LEU A 310 4.37 32.50 -4.06
C LEU A 310 4.50 31.20 -3.26
N LEU A 311 5.70 30.95 -2.73
CA LEU A 311 5.97 29.83 -1.84
C LEU A 311 5.93 30.30 -0.39
N HIS A 312 4.92 29.85 0.35
CA HIS A 312 4.74 30.14 1.76
C HIS A 312 5.50 29.12 2.61
N VAL A 313 6.63 29.52 3.18
CA VAL A 313 7.46 28.62 3.99
C VAL A 313 6.86 28.52 5.39
N PRO A 314 6.48 27.32 5.87
CA PRO A 314 5.95 27.19 7.22
C PRO A 314 7.05 27.52 8.23
N VAL A 315 6.73 28.40 9.18
CA VAL A 315 7.58 28.67 10.35
C VAL A 315 7.76 27.35 11.11
N GLN A 316 9.00 26.98 11.45
CA GLN A 316 9.29 25.72 12.14
C GLN A 316 8.48 25.65 13.44
N GLU A 317 7.76 24.53 13.64
CA GLU A 317 6.98 24.29 14.87
C GLU A 317 7.89 24.45 16.10
N GLY A 318 7.60 25.48 16.91
CA GLY A 318 8.40 25.85 18.08
C GLY A 318 8.79 27.33 18.11
N GLN A 319 8.82 28.01 16.95
CA GLN A 319 8.92 29.47 16.89
C GLN A 319 7.51 30.07 16.91
N GLN A 320 7.18 30.84 17.95
CA GLN A 320 5.90 31.56 17.98
C GLN A 320 5.85 32.52 16.78
N PRO A 321 4.74 32.56 16.01
CA PRO A 321 4.63 33.41 14.82
C PRO A 321 4.94 34.89 15.07
N GLN A 322 4.74 35.36 16.31
CA GLN A 322 4.97 36.73 16.75
C GLN A 322 6.44 37.08 17.00
N GLN A 323 7.33 36.09 17.05
CA GLN A 323 8.77 36.29 17.32
C GLN A 323 9.66 36.04 16.10
N ALA A 324 9.11 35.49 15.01
CA ALA A 324 9.85 35.38 13.77
C ALA A 324 10.06 36.80 13.17
N PRO A 325 11.30 37.18 12.81
CA PRO A 325 11.55 38.43 12.10
C PRO A 325 10.61 38.56 10.91
N GLN A 326 10.04 39.76 10.69
CA GLN A 326 9.07 40.03 9.62
C GLN A 326 9.59 39.58 8.23
N ALA A 327 10.90 39.64 8.01
CA ALA A 327 11.59 39.16 6.81
C ALA A 327 11.46 37.63 6.55
N GLN A 328 11.14 36.82 7.56
CA GLN A 328 10.93 35.37 7.43
C GLN A 328 9.49 35.02 7.01
N GLN A 329 8.55 35.97 7.09
CA GLN A 329 7.14 35.74 6.77
C GLN A 329 6.81 36.02 5.29
N GLU A 330 7.67 36.75 4.57
CA GLU A 330 7.42 37.02 3.16
C GLU A 330 7.50 35.72 2.34
N PRO A 331 6.59 35.46 1.40
CA PRO A 331 6.70 34.29 0.54
C PRO A 331 7.94 34.37 -0.36
N LEU A 332 8.49 33.22 -0.75
CA LEU A 332 9.52 33.16 -1.77
C LEU A 332 8.85 33.21 -3.15
N GLU A 333 9.15 34.26 -3.91
CA GLU A 333 8.52 34.54 -5.20
C GLU A 333 9.27 33.87 -6.37
N VAL A 334 8.55 33.32 -7.34
CA VAL A 334 9.07 32.86 -8.64
C VAL A 334 8.25 33.46 -9.77
N LEU A 335 8.82 34.43 -10.48
CA LEU A 335 8.20 35.06 -11.65
C LEU A 335 8.13 34.06 -12.83
N LEU A 336 6.98 33.96 -13.51
CA LEU A 336 6.84 33.11 -14.70
C LEU A 336 7.85 33.49 -15.78
N ALA A 337 8.07 34.78 -16.02
CA ALA A 337 9.05 35.27 -16.98
C ALA A 337 10.48 34.77 -16.68
N ALA A 338 10.87 34.71 -15.41
CA ALA A 338 12.17 34.18 -14.99
C ALA A 338 12.27 32.65 -15.14
N ALA A 339 11.13 31.95 -15.11
CA ALA A 339 11.03 30.51 -15.31
C ALA A 339 10.71 30.14 -16.78
N GLY A 340 11.03 30.99 -17.75
CA GLY A 340 10.82 30.72 -19.17
C GLY A 340 9.37 30.85 -19.65
N GLY A 341 8.50 31.51 -18.87
CA GLY A 341 7.11 31.80 -19.21
C GLY A 341 6.11 30.67 -18.87
N GLY A 342 6.59 29.48 -18.51
CA GLY A 342 5.73 28.33 -18.18
C GLY A 342 5.36 28.29 -16.70
N ARG A 343 4.07 28.10 -16.39
CA ARG A 343 3.59 27.97 -15.01
C ARG A 343 4.15 26.73 -14.34
N ARG A 344 4.19 25.60 -15.05
CA ARG A 344 4.74 24.34 -14.52
C ARG A 344 6.23 24.42 -14.19
N LEU A 345 7.00 25.15 -14.98
CA LEU A 345 8.42 25.38 -14.69
C LEU A 345 8.60 26.24 -13.44
N ALA A 346 7.85 27.34 -13.32
CA ALA A 346 7.86 28.15 -12.11
C ALA A 346 7.49 27.33 -10.86
N GLU A 347 6.49 26.44 -10.98
CA GLU A 347 6.06 25.54 -9.92
C GLU A 347 7.20 24.62 -9.49
N ARG A 348 7.90 24.01 -10.45
CA ARG A 348 9.06 23.16 -10.16
C ARG A 348 10.19 23.94 -9.49
N VAL A 349 10.50 25.14 -9.94
CA VAL A 349 11.52 25.99 -9.30
C VAL A 349 11.15 26.26 -7.84
N ALA A 350 9.91 26.68 -7.57
CA ALA A 350 9.43 26.93 -6.21
C ALA A 350 9.50 25.67 -5.33
N LEU A 351 9.07 24.51 -5.84
CA LEU A 351 9.13 23.24 -5.10
C LEU A 351 10.56 22.80 -4.78
N LEU A 352 11.52 23.01 -5.69
CA LEU A 352 12.94 22.71 -5.44
C LEU A 352 13.54 23.65 -4.37
N CYS A 353 13.14 24.92 -4.35
CA CYS A 353 13.50 25.85 -3.27
C CYS A 353 12.88 25.43 -1.93
N PHE A 354 11.62 25.00 -1.92
CA PHE A 354 10.98 24.47 -0.72
C PHE A 354 11.73 23.26 -0.15
N GLU A 355 12.17 22.33 -1.00
CA GLU A 355 12.95 21.18 -0.57
C GLU A 355 14.27 21.58 0.09
N ARG A 356 14.96 22.59 -0.45
CA ARG A 356 16.19 23.14 0.14
C ARG A 356 15.93 23.75 1.52
N LEU A 357 14.91 24.58 1.64
CA LEU A 357 14.53 25.22 2.91
C LEU A 357 14.16 24.16 3.96
N ARG A 358 13.38 23.15 3.57
CA ARG A 358 13.00 22.03 4.44
C ARG A 358 14.22 21.22 4.90
N ASP A 359 15.23 21.09 4.05
CA ASP A 359 16.48 20.40 4.37
C ASP A 359 17.49 21.31 5.11
N GLY A 360 17.07 22.50 5.56
CA GLY A 360 17.82 23.37 6.47
C GLY A 360 18.56 24.53 5.82
N ALA A 361 18.40 24.76 4.51
CA ALA A 361 19.00 25.93 3.85
C ALA A 361 18.42 27.24 4.38
N SER A 362 19.24 28.30 4.37
CA SER A 362 18.78 29.65 4.67
C SER A 362 17.89 30.20 3.55
N ARG A 363 17.16 31.29 3.84
CA ARG A 363 16.35 31.97 2.84
C ARG A 363 17.20 32.53 1.70
N GLU A 364 18.36 33.09 2.03
CA GLU A 364 19.32 33.64 1.08
C GLU A 364 19.87 32.55 0.17
N GLU A 365 20.21 31.37 0.73
CA GLU A 365 20.62 30.21 -0.06
C GLU A 365 19.51 29.73 -0.99
N ALA A 366 18.25 29.72 -0.53
CA ALA A 366 17.10 29.35 -1.36
C ALA A 366 16.82 30.35 -2.48
N ILE A 367 17.04 31.65 -2.24
CA ILE A 367 16.93 32.72 -3.25
C ILE A 367 18.03 32.58 -4.31
N ALA A 368 19.28 32.39 -3.89
CA ALA A 368 20.39 32.16 -4.82
C ALA A 368 20.17 30.88 -5.65
N PHE A 369 19.64 29.82 -5.01
CA PHE A 369 19.29 28.58 -5.69
C PHE A 369 18.14 28.78 -6.69
N ARG A 370 17.10 29.53 -6.33
CA ARG A 370 16.01 29.93 -7.23
C ARG A 370 16.55 30.59 -8.48
N GLU A 371 17.44 31.58 -8.32
CA GLU A 371 18.03 32.33 -9.44
C GLU A 371 18.84 31.42 -10.36
N GLU A 372 19.60 30.48 -9.80
CA GLU A 372 20.33 29.48 -10.58
C GLU A 372 19.39 28.54 -11.36
N LEU A 373 18.29 28.10 -10.74
CA LEU A 373 17.28 27.29 -11.43
C LEU A 373 16.58 28.08 -12.54
N CYS A 374 16.23 29.35 -12.32
CA CYS A 374 15.62 30.22 -13.32
C CYS A 374 16.54 30.40 -14.54
N LYS A 375 17.86 30.53 -14.36
CA LYS A 375 18.82 30.58 -15.50
C LYS A 375 18.80 29.33 -16.37
N GLN A 376 18.39 28.18 -15.82
CA GLN A 376 18.25 26.93 -16.55
C GLN A 376 16.90 26.85 -17.31
N CYS A 377 15.94 27.71 -16.98
CA CYS A 377 14.62 27.76 -17.60
C CYS A 377 14.66 28.60 -18.89
N LYS A 378 14.91 27.96 -20.03
CA LYS A 378 14.93 28.62 -21.34
C LYS A 378 13.59 28.42 -22.05
N ALA A 379 12.86 29.50 -22.32
CA ALA A 379 11.57 29.48 -23.03
C ALA A 379 11.64 28.81 -24.42
N SER A 380 12.81 28.82 -25.05
CA SER A 380 13.03 28.23 -26.38
C SER A 380 13.26 26.71 -26.35
N LEU A 381 13.38 26.09 -25.18
CA LEU A 381 13.59 24.64 -25.08
C LEU A 381 12.25 23.91 -25.09
N GLU A 382 12.16 22.90 -25.96
CA GLU A 382 11.04 21.97 -26.01
C GLU A 382 10.90 21.22 -24.68
N ASP A 383 9.66 21.14 -24.18
CA ASP A 383 9.23 20.33 -23.04
C ASP A 383 7.85 19.73 -23.35
N VAL A 384 7.33 18.88 -22.47
CA VAL A 384 5.99 18.30 -22.58
C VAL A 384 4.91 19.34 -22.23
N PRO A 385 3.67 19.18 -22.73
CA PRO A 385 2.52 20.01 -22.34
C PRO A 385 2.32 20.12 -20.82
N GLU A 386 1.72 21.22 -20.35
CA GLU A 386 1.54 21.50 -18.91
C GLU A 386 0.60 20.51 -18.19
N ASP A 387 -0.24 19.79 -18.94
CA ASP A 387 -1.18 18.78 -18.47
C ASP A 387 -0.63 17.35 -18.52
N SER A 388 0.59 17.14 -19.04
CA SER A 388 1.23 15.82 -19.09
C SER A 388 1.48 15.24 -17.68
N GLU A 389 1.19 13.94 -17.49
CA GLU A 389 1.51 13.22 -16.24
C GLU A 389 3.01 13.24 -15.91
N ALA A 390 3.87 13.43 -16.91
CA ALA A 390 5.31 13.45 -16.75
C ALA A 390 5.78 14.50 -15.71
N TRP A 391 5.06 15.62 -15.56
CA TRP A 391 5.33 16.62 -14.52
C TRP A 391 5.25 16.06 -13.09
N GLN A 392 4.35 15.11 -12.86
CA GLN A 392 4.18 14.47 -11.56
C GLN A 392 5.19 13.34 -11.36
N ARG A 393 5.53 12.63 -12.43
CA ARG A 393 6.37 11.41 -12.40
C ARG A 393 7.87 11.69 -12.41
N CYS A 394 8.31 12.75 -13.08
CA CYS A 394 9.72 13.05 -13.32
C CYS A 394 10.22 14.15 -12.37
N ARG A 395 10.50 13.80 -11.12
CA ARG A 395 10.98 14.74 -10.08
C ARG A 395 12.42 14.45 -9.66
N ALA A 396 13.24 15.49 -9.54
CA ALA A 396 14.62 15.36 -9.09
C ALA A 396 14.70 14.96 -7.61
N THR A 397 15.70 14.13 -7.27
CA THR A 397 16.09 13.86 -5.89
C THR A 397 17.44 14.51 -5.61
N LEU A 398 17.44 15.59 -4.83
CA LEU A 398 18.65 16.38 -4.54
C LEU A 398 19.51 15.81 -3.40
N LYS A 399 19.01 14.81 -2.65
CA LYS A 399 19.69 14.25 -1.46
C LYS A 399 20.90 13.36 -1.79
N HIS A 400 21.00 12.88 -3.03
CA HIS A 400 22.07 11.99 -3.43
C HIS A 400 23.32 12.78 -3.83
N LYS A 401 24.53 12.25 -3.56
CA LYS A 401 25.82 12.87 -3.97
C LYS A 401 25.86 13.20 -5.46
N ASN A 402 25.19 12.37 -6.26
CA ASN A 402 24.95 12.59 -7.69
C ASN A 402 23.44 12.72 -7.92
N PRO A 403 22.86 13.93 -7.88
CA PRO A 403 21.43 14.12 -8.06
C PRO A 403 20.93 13.55 -9.39
N LEU A 404 19.75 12.97 -9.38
CA LEU A 404 19.13 12.31 -10.52
C LEU A 404 17.62 12.53 -10.55
N VAL A 405 17.02 12.30 -11.72
CA VAL A 405 15.57 12.24 -11.92
C VAL A 405 15.25 10.83 -12.38
N GLY A 406 14.59 10.06 -11.52
CA GLY A 406 14.20 8.68 -11.80
C GLY A 406 12.69 8.55 -11.93
N PHE A 407 12.22 7.68 -12.81
CA PHE A 407 10.81 7.29 -12.87
C PHE A 407 10.67 5.83 -13.28
N VAL A 408 9.52 5.24 -12.94
CA VAL A 408 9.11 3.91 -13.41
C VAL A 408 7.90 4.10 -14.31
N PHE A 409 8.01 3.61 -15.53
CA PHE A 409 6.92 3.60 -16.51
C PHE A 409 6.39 2.18 -16.69
N GLN A 410 5.08 2.02 -16.80
CA GLN A 410 4.45 0.73 -17.08
C GLN A 410 3.27 0.96 -18.01
N ALA A 411 3.40 0.53 -19.27
CA ALA A 411 2.28 0.51 -20.21
C ALA A 411 1.21 -0.48 -19.71
N GLN A 412 -0.04 -0.30 -20.13
CA GLN A 412 -1.14 -1.19 -19.76
C GLN A 412 -0.82 -2.63 -20.17
N GLY A 413 -0.63 -3.51 -19.18
CA GLY A 413 -0.23 -4.91 -19.40
C GLY A 413 1.25 -5.13 -19.77
N GLY A 414 2.06 -4.07 -19.86
CA GLY A 414 3.48 -4.15 -20.19
C GLY A 414 4.40 -4.36 -18.96
N PRO A 415 5.68 -4.70 -19.19
CA PRO A 415 6.68 -4.78 -18.12
C PRO A 415 6.98 -3.39 -17.54
N LYS A 416 7.43 -3.35 -16.28
CA LYS A 416 7.91 -2.11 -15.64
C LYS A 416 9.26 -1.71 -16.23
N ILE A 417 9.35 -0.47 -16.71
CA ILE A 417 10.55 0.16 -17.25
C ILE A 417 11.06 1.17 -16.23
N SER A 418 12.20 0.88 -15.59
CA SER A 418 12.93 1.88 -14.80
C SER A 418 13.79 2.75 -15.72
N PHE A 419 13.69 4.07 -15.55
CA PHE A 419 14.41 5.06 -16.34
C PHE A 419 14.97 6.16 -15.44
N GLN A 420 16.12 6.74 -15.82
CA GLN A 420 16.72 7.84 -15.10
C GLN A 420 17.46 8.83 -16.01
N THR A 421 17.52 10.09 -15.58
CA THR A 421 18.45 11.11 -16.07
C THR A 421 19.33 11.61 -14.92
N THR A 422 20.55 12.04 -15.21
CA THR A 422 21.46 12.57 -14.17
C THR A 422 21.62 14.08 -14.33
N VAL A 423 21.69 14.79 -13.21
CA VAL A 423 21.81 16.26 -13.20
C VAL A 423 23.10 16.72 -13.89
N ALA A 424 24.21 16.01 -13.65
CA ALA A 424 25.50 16.31 -14.27
C ALA A 424 25.47 16.20 -15.80
N ALA A 425 24.97 15.09 -16.36
CA ALA A 425 24.91 14.89 -17.81
C ALA A 425 23.89 15.83 -18.49
N SER A 426 22.92 16.32 -17.72
CA SER A 426 21.90 17.25 -18.20
C SER A 426 22.33 18.71 -18.09
N GLY A 427 23.46 19.03 -17.44
CA GLY A 427 23.89 20.42 -17.23
C GLY A 427 22.97 21.23 -16.31
N GLY A 428 22.22 20.57 -15.40
CA GLY A 428 21.32 21.25 -14.47
C GLY A 428 20.13 20.40 -14.03
N VAL A 429 19.53 20.77 -12.89
CA VAL A 429 18.36 20.07 -12.32
C VAL A 429 17.13 20.24 -13.20
N VAL A 430 16.84 21.47 -13.62
CA VAL A 430 15.65 21.77 -14.43
C VAL A 430 15.72 21.03 -15.77
N ASN A 431 16.91 21.02 -16.39
CA ASN A 431 17.11 20.31 -17.65
C ASN A 431 17.07 18.79 -17.47
N ALA A 432 17.53 18.25 -16.34
CA ALA A 432 17.40 16.82 -16.06
C ALA A 432 15.95 16.38 -15.95
N GLU A 433 15.10 17.17 -15.28
CA GLU A 433 13.66 16.89 -15.19
C GLU A 433 13.00 17.00 -16.57
N ARG A 434 13.34 18.04 -17.35
CA ARG A 434 12.85 18.22 -18.73
C ARG A 434 13.18 17.02 -19.62
N ILE A 435 14.44 16.57 -19.63
CA ILE A 435 14.87 15.40 -20.41
C ILE A 435 14.11 14.14 -19.95
N ALA A 436 13.92 13.97 -18.64
CA ALA A 436 13.16 12.85 -18.11
C ALA A 436 11.69 12.89 -18.55
N ARG A 437 11.05 14.07 -18.55
CA ARG A 437 9.67 14.25 -19.02
C ARG A 437 9.50 13.92 -20.50
N LEU A 438 10.41 14.40 -21.35
CA LEU A 438 10.40 14.07 -22.77
C LEU A 438 10.60 12.56 -23.01
N CYS A 439 11.46 11.92 -22.21
CA CYS A 439 11.63 10.46 -22.26
C CYS A 439 10.38 9.71 -21.81
N TYR A 440 9.68 10.21 -20.79
CA TYR A 440 8.41 9.66 -20.31
C TYR A 440 7.35 9.73 -21.41
N ALA A 441 7.15 10.91 -22.02
CA ALA A 441 6.18 11.10 -23.10
C ALA A 441 6.47 10.19 -24.32
N ARG A 442 7.74 9.91 -24.63
CA ARG A 442 8.08 8.93 -25.68
C ARG A 442 7.71 7.50 -25.32
N LEU A 443 7.87 7.11 -24.06
CA LEU A 443 7.44 5.80 -23.59
C LEU A 443 5.91 5.69 -23.63
N GLU A 444 5.18 6.76 -23.26
CA GLU A 444 3.71 6.85 -23.42
C GLU A 444 3.28 6.70 -24.88
N ALA A 445 4.03 7.29 -25.82
CA ALA A 445 3.81 7.14 -27.25
C ALA A 445 4.21 5.76 -27.82
N GLY A 446 4.62 4.81 -26.98
CA GLY A 446 4.94 3.43 -27.37
C GLY A 446 6.37 3.21 -27.85
N ALA A 447 7.29 4.16 -27.66
CA ALA A 447 8.70 3.95 -28.00
C ALA A 447 9.33 2.88 -27.11
N SER A 448 10.28 2.10 -27.66
CA SER A 448 11.03 1.12 -26.87
C SER A 448 12.00 1.81 -25.90
N LYS A 449 12.40 1.08 -24.85
CA LYS A 449 13.38 1.57 -23.86
C LYS A 449 14.68 1.98 -24.54
N GLU A 450 15.14 1.21 -25.52
CA GLU A 450 16.38 1.43 -26.26
C GLU A 450 16.29 2.72 -27.09
N ALA A 451 15.17 2.95 -27.76
CA ALA A 451 14.93 4.18 -28.51
C ALA A 451 14.90 5.41 -27.60
N VAL A 452 14.27 5.29 -26.43
CA VAL A 452 14.23 6.38 -25.43
C VAL A 452 15.61 6.64 -24.82
N LEU A 453 16.42 5.61 -24.58
CA LEU A 453 17.80 5.76 -24.13
C LEU A 453 18.70 6.45 -25.16
N ALA A 454 18.55 6.12 -26.44
CA ALA A 454 19.25 6.78 -27.54
C ALA A 454 18.86 8.26 -27.63
N TYR A 455 17.56 8.56 -27.53
CA TYR A 455 17.03 9.92 -27.51
C TYR A 455 17.55 10.74 -26.33
N ARG A 456 17.59 10.16 -25.12
CA ARG A 456 18.23 10.80 -23.95
C ARG A 456 19.69 11.17 -24.22
N GLY A 457 20.46 10.27 -24.84
CA GLY A 457 21.86 10.52 -25.20
C GLY A 457 22.02 11.67 -26.20
N GLU A 458 21.09 11.82 -27.14
CA GLU A 458 21.02 12.99 -28.01
C GLU A 458 20.70 14.28 -27.25
N LEU A 459 19.71 14.25 -26.36
CA LEU A 459 19.35 15.41 -25.53
C LEU A 459 20.49 15.88 -24.63
N TYR A 460 21.28 14.95 -24.06
CA TYR A 460 22.50 15.30 -23.32
C TYR A 460 23.51 16.05 -24.19
N ARG A 461 23.77 15.56 -25.41
CA ARG A 461 24.71 16.21 -26.35
C ARG A 461 24.24 17.61 -26.78
N ARG A 462 22.92 17.81 -26.93
CA ARG A 462 22.35 19.12 -27.26
C ARG A 462 22.37 20.09 -26.06
N GLY A 463 22.09 19.58 -24.86
CA GLY A 463 21.94 20.38 -23.64
C GLY A 463 23.25 20.87 -23.02
N THR A 464 24.36 20.15 -23.20
CA THR A 464 25.68 20.56 -22.71
C THR A 464 26.36 21.63 -23.58
N GLY A 465 25.71 22.01 -24.69
CA GLY A 465 26.04 23.19 -25.49
C GLY A 465 27.53 23.43 -25.68
N ALA A 466 28.26 22.51 -26.32
CA ALA A 466 29.59 22.74 -26.94
C ALA A 466 30.55 23.72 -26.23
N HIS A 467 30.56 23.79 -24.89
CA HIS A 467 31.67 24.32 -24.13
C HIS A 467 32.51 23.12 -23.77
N GLY A 468 33.40 22.77 -24.70
CA GLY A 468 34.38 21.71 -24.54
C GLY A 468 35.24 21.98 -23.31
N SER A 469 34.84 21.42 -22.19
CA SER A 469 35.76 21.09 -21.11
C SER A 469 36.02 19.60 -21.20
N LEU A 470 37.18 19.30 -21.80
CA LEU A 470 37.85 18.00 -21.73
C LEU A 470 38.07 17.64 -20.25
N PHE A 471 37.17 16.85 -19.68
CA PHE A 471 37.50 16.01 -18.54
C PHE A 471 37.65 14.58 -19.07
N ARG A 472 38.92 14.21 -19.29
CA ARG A 472 39.38 12.81 -19.30
C ARG A 472 39.61 12.36 -17.87
#